data_AF-A0A7C1DMQ6-F1
#
_entry.id   AF-A0A7C1DMQ6-F1
#
_cell.length_a   1.000
_cell.length_b   1.000
_cell.length_c   1.000
_cell.angle_alpha   90.00
_cell.angle_beta   90.00
_cell.angle_gamma   90.00
#
_symmetry.space_group_name_H-M   'P 1'
#
loop_
_entity.id
_entity.type
_entity.pdbx_description
1 polymer ?
#
loop_
_entity_poly.entity_id
_entity_poly.type
_entity_poly.pdbx_seq_one_letter_code
_entity_poly.pdbx_strand_id
1 'polypeptide(L)'
;MSTIGYMVMVKDKPHYSLGKVRMLAKQENGCRITMRARETARNDFGWGVGEIKRAISKLQQSDFHKSNYKFNNPKIHVDYYKAENLIGEKVYTHFRIEDGVLIIDSFKEI
;
A
#
# COMPACT_ATOMS: atom_id res chain seq x y z
N MET A 1 -0.46 34.72 15.98
CA MET A 1 -1.24 34.03 14.93
C MET A 1 -0.91 32.56 15.03
N SER A 2 -1.91 31.72 15.31
CA SER A 2 -1.75 30.31 15.63
C SER A 2 -1.57 29.51 14.33
N THR A 3 -0.36 29.01 14.07
CA THR A 3 -0.12 28.07 12.97
C THR A 3 -0.64 26.72 13.42
N ILE A 4 -1.77 26.31 12.86
CA ILE A 4 -2.41 25.01 13.08
C ILE A 4 -1.37 23.94 12.73
N GLY A 5 -0.81 23.30 13.75
CA GLY A 5 0.01 22.11 13.58
C GLY A 5 -0.87 21.05 12.94
N TYR A 6 -0.55 20.64 11.71
CA TYR A 6 -1.15 19.47 11.09
C TYR A 6 -0.81 18.25 11.95
N MET A 7 -1.69 17.90 12.87
CA MET A 7 -1.62 16.64 13.60
C MET A 7 -1.65 15.53 12.54
N VAL A 8 -0.55 14.78 12.43
CA VAL A 8 -0.51 13.58 11.60
C VAL A 8 -1.45 12.57 12.26
N MET A 9 -2.70 12.53 11.80
CA MET A 9 -3.70 11.57 12.26
C MET A 9 -3.33 10.18 11.74
N VAL A 10 -2.53 9.47 12.52
CA VAL A 10 -2.19 8.07 12.27
C VAL A 10 -3.34 7.21 12.79
N LYS A 11 -4.02 6.46 11.93
CA LYS A 11 -5.02 5.47 12.36
C LYS A 11 -4.34 4.13 12.65
N ASP A 12 -4.79 3.46 13.71
CA ASP A 12 -4.40 2.13 14.17
C ASP A 12 -5.15 1.00 13.44
N LYS A 13 -6.02 1.34 12.49
CA LYS A 13 -6.77 0.41 11.65
C LYS A 13 -6.62 0.78 10.18
N PRO A 14 -6.62 -0.22 9.28
CA PRO A 14 -6.60 0.03 7.85
C PRO A 14 -7.84 0.82 7.44
N HIS A 15 -7.65 1.81 6.57
CA HIS A 15 -8.76 2.54 6.00
C HIS A 15 -9.51 1.70 4.97
N TYR A 16 -8.79 0.87 4.21
CA TYR A 16 -9.35 -0.01 3.20
C TYR A 16 -9.41 -1.45 3.69
N SER A 17 -10.55 -2.12 3.51
CA SER A 17 -10.63 -3.54 3.82
C SER A 17 -9.72 -4.36 2.89
N LEU A 18 -8.96 -5.31 3.45
CA LEU A 18 -8.12 -6.19 2.65
C LEU A 18 -8.92 -7.00 1.61
N GLY A 19 -10.18 -7.35 1.91
CA GLY A 19 -11.07 -7.97 0.93
C GLY A 19 -11.22 -7.13 -0.35
N LYS A 20 -11.45 -5.82 -0.20
CA LYS A 20 -11.55 -4.90 -1.34
C LYS A 20 -10.21 -4.73 -2.05
N VAL A 21 -9.12 -4.58 -1.31
CA VAL A 21 -7.76 -4.45 -1.87
C VAL A 21 -7.41 -5.66 -2.73
N ARG A 22 -7.63 -6.87 -2.20
CA ARG A 22 -7.34 -8.14 -2.90
C ARG A 22 -8.23 -8.31 -4.14
N MET A 23 -9.50 -7.91 -4.06
CA MET A 23 -10.40 -7.92 -5.22
C MET A 23 -9.89 -7.00 -6.34
N LEU A 24 -9.55 -5.76 -6.01
CA LEU A 24 -9.03 -4.78 -6.98
C LEU A 24 -7.69 -5.21 -7.59
N ALA A 25 -6.80 -5.80 -6.79
CA ALA A 25 -5.51 -6.33 -7.28
C ALA A 25 -5.67 -7.40 -8.37
N LYS A 26 -6.75 -8.19 -8.34
CA LYS A 26 -7.05 -9.26 -9.30
C LYS A 26 -7.71 -8.76 -10.58
N GLN A 27 -8.41 -7.62 -10.54
CA GLN A 27 -9.07 -7.06 -11.70
C GLN A 27 -8.04 -6.50 -12.70
N GLU A 28 -8.37 -6.56 -13.99
CA GLU A 28 -7.51 -6.05 -15.06
C GLU A 28 -7.27 -4.54 -14.91
N ASN A 29 -8.36 -3.78 -14.73
CA ASN A 29 -8.33 -2.32 -14.57
C ASN A 29 -8.53 -1.85 -13.12
N GLY A 30 -8.62 -2.77 -12.16
CA GLY A 30 -8.83 -2.42 -10.74
C GLY A 30 -7.55 -2.03 -10.01
N CYS A 31 -6.38 -2.17 -10.63
CA CYS A 31 -5.10 -1.94 -9.98
C CYS A 31 -4.10 -1.25 -10.91
N ARG A 32 -3.52 -0.16 -10.42
CA ARG A 32 -2.42 0.57 -11.05
C ARG A 32 -1.18 0.51 -10.16
N ILE A 33 -0.12 -0.08 -10.67
CA ILE A 33 1.20 -0.10 -10.02
C ILE A 33 1.98 1.11 -10.55
N THR A 34 2.38 2.02 -9.66
CA THR A 34 3.19 3.18 -10.04
C THR A 34 4.56 2.76 -10.59
N MET A 35 5.21 3.62 -11.37
CA MET A 35 6.57 3.38 -11.87
C MET A 35 7.53 3.12 -10.71
N ARG A 36 7.46 3.94 -9.66
CA ARG A 36 8.23 3.77 -8.43
C ARG A 36 8.02 2.40 -7.79
N ALA A 37 6.78 1.95 -7.63
CA ALA A 37 6.51 0.64 -7.05
C ALA A 37 7.10 -0.50 -7.88
N ARG A 38 7.09 -0.40 -9.23
CA ARG A 38 7.73 -1.39 -10.11
C ARG A 38 9.24 -1.40 -9.93
N GLU A 39 9.87 -0.22 -9.87
CA GLU A 39 11.31 -0.09 -9.68
C GLU A 39 11.75 -0.65 -8.33
N THR A 40 11.09 -0.24 -7.23
CA THR A 40 11.45 -0.71 -5.90
C THR A 40 11.19 -2.21 -5.73
N ALA A 41 10.09 -2.73 -6.28
CA ALA A 41 9.81 -4.16 -6.19
C ALA A 41 10.81 -5.00 -6.99
N ARG A 42 11.24 -4.50 -8.15
CA ARG A 42 12.27 -5.15 -8.97
C ARG A 42 13.64 -5.11 -8.30
N ASN A 43 14.02 -3.96 -7.76
CA ASN A 43 15.35 -3.76 -7.19
C ASN A 43 15.53 -4.53 -5.87
N ASP A 44 14.54 -4.48 -5.00
CA ASP A 44 14.65 -5.06 -3.65
C ASP A 44 14.33 -6.56 -3.66
N PHE A 45 13.45 -7.05 -4.56
CA PHE A 45 12.95 -8.43 -4.51
C PHE A 45 12.98 -9.17 -5.86
N GLY A 46 13.42 -8.53 -6.94
CA GLY A 46 13.35 -9.11 -8.29
C GLY A 46 11.92 -9.28 -8.83
N TRP A 47 10.92 -8.62 -8.22
CA TRP A 47 9.51 -8.85 -8.53
C TRP A 47 9.02 -8.15 -9.79
N GLY A 48 8.25 -8.88 -10.59
CA GLY A 48 7.47 -8.34 -11.70
C GLY A 48 6.05 -7.94 -11.28
N VAL A 49 5.23 -7.55 -12.26
CA VAL A 49 3.82 -7.17 -12.04
C VAL A 49 3.01 -8.32 -11.41
N GLY A 50 3.28 -9.56 -11.80
CA GLY A 50 2.62 -10.74 -11.27
C GLY A 50 2.90 -10.94 -9.78
N GLU A 51 4.17 -10.88 -9.39
CA GLU A 51 4.62 -11.01 -8.01
C GLU A 51 4.08 -9.87 -7.15
N ILE A 52 4.08 -8.63 -7.64
CA ILE A 52 3.48 -7.48 -6.95
C ILE A 52 2.00 -7.73 -6.66
N LYS A 53 1.21 -8.15 -7.65
CA LYS A 53 -0.22 -8.45 -7.45
C LYS A 53 -0.41 -9.63 -6.49
N ARG A 54 0.43 -10.66 -6.59
CA ARG A 54 0.43 -11.81 -5.69
C ARG A 54 0.78 -11.41 -4.26
N ALA A 55 1.73 -10.49 -4.06
CA ALA A 55 2.13 -9.99 -2.75
C ALA A 55 0.95 -9.27 -2.09
N ILE A 56 0.32 -8.34 -2.80
CA ILE A 56 -0.89 -7.66 -2.31
C ILE A 56 -2.02 -8.66 -1.99
N SER A 57 -2.17 -9.72 -2.79
CA SER A 57 -3.19 -10.74 -2.55
C SER A 57 -2.99 -11.52 -1.23
N LYS A 58 -1.74 -11.60 -0.76
CA LYS A 58 -1.32 -12.38 0.42
C LYS A 58 -1.20 -11.58 1.71
N LEU A 59 -1.24 -10.24 1.66
CA LEU A 59 -1.23 -9.39 2.85
C LEU A 59 -2.30 -9.82 3.86
N GLN A 60 -1.93 -9.91 5.13
CA GLN A 60 -2.81 -10.24 6.24
C GLN A 60 -3.15 -9.00 7.07
N GLN A 61 -4.21 -9.08 7.89
CA GLN A 61 -4.58 -7.97 8.76
C GLN A 61 -3.49 -7.68 9.79
N SER A 62 -2.77 -8.70 10.25
CA SER A 62 -1.62 -8.58 11.17
C SER A 62 -0.44 -7.84 10.57
N ASP A 63 -0.34 -7.79 9.23
CA ASP A 63 0.73 -7.05 8.55
C ASP A 63 0.44 -5.53 8.54
N PHE A 64 -0.74 -5.09 8.97
CA PHE A 64 -1.08 -3.67 8.99
C PHE A 64 -0.18 -2.91 9.97
N HIS A 65 0.40 -1.81 9.48
CA HIS A 65 1.28 -0.97 10.29
C HIS A 65 0.62 0.35 10.68
N LYS A 66 0.07 1.09 9.71
CA LYS A 66 -0.61 2.38 9.95
C LYS A 66 -1.40 2.86 8.74
N SER A 67 -2.29 3.82 8.94
CA SER A 67 -2.93 4.59 7.85
C SER A 67 -2.75 6.08 8.06
N ASN A 68 -2.31 6.79 7.02
CA ASN A 68 -2.08 8.24 7.05
C ASN A 68 -2.84 8.94 5.92
N TYR A 69 -3.01 10.26 6.04
CA TYR A 69 -3.44 11.09 4.93
C TYR A 69 -2.31 11.28 3.90
N LYS A 70 -2.67 11.33 2.62
CA LYS A 70 -1.75 11.74 1.55
C LYS A 70 -1.42 13.22 1.72
N PHE A 71 -0.13 13.55 1.71
CA PHE A 71 0.38 14.89 2.03
C PHE A 71 -0.32 16.04 1.26
N ASN A 72 -0.54 15.85 -0.04
CA ASN A 72 -1.14 16.85 -0.92
C ASN A 72 -2.66 16.71 -1.11
N ASN A 73 -3.29 15.71 -0.48
CA ASN A 73 -4.73 15.52 -0.55
C ASN A 73 -5.24 14.77 0.69
N PRO A 74 -5.70 15.49 1.73
CA PRO A 74 -6.17 14.87 2.97
C PRO A 74 -7.48 14.09 2.83
N LYS A 75 -8.11 14.07 1.65
CA LYS A 75 -9.25 13.18 1.39
C LYS A 75 -8.82 11.74 1.08
N ILE A 76 -7.53 11.53 0.82
CA ILE A 76 -6.98 10.24 0.43
C ILE A 76 -6.19 9.66 1.59
N HIS A 77 -6.54 8.42 1.95
CA HIS A 77 -5.80 7.62 2.91
C HIS A 77 -4.76 6.75 2.20
N VAL A 78 -3.62 6.55 2.85
CA VAL A 78 -2.56 5.64 2.43
C VAL A 78 -2.39 4.63 3.54
N ASP A 79 -2.66 3.37 3.25
CA ASP A 79 -2.48 2.27 4.19
C ASP A 79 -1.08 1.66 3.99
N TYR A 80 -0.37 1.47 5.10
CA TYR A 80 0.98 0.94 5.15
C TYR A 80 0.96 -0.43 5.83
N TYR A 81 1.70 -1.36 5.25
CA TYR A 81 1.83 -2.73 5.71
C TYR A 81 3.31 -3.07 5.89
N LYS A 82 3.60 -3.81 6.96
CA LYS A 82 4.91 -4.33 7.34
C LYS A 82 4.77 -5.84 7.55
N ALA A 83 5.04 -6.62 6.51
CA ALA A 83 4.91 -8.07 6.51
C ALA A 83 6.29 -8.74 6.68
N GLU A 84 6.42 -9.69 7.60
CA GLU A 84 7.70 -10.37 7.88
C GLU A 84 7.94 -11.60 6.97
N ASN A 85 6.95 -12.03 6.19
CA ASN A 85 7.06 -13.19 5.28
C ASN A 85 6.10 -13.09 4.09
N LEU A 86 6.17 -11.99 3.34
CA LEU A 86 5.37 -11.78 2.14
C LEU A 86 6.06 -12.42 0.93
N ILE A 87 5.63 -13.62 0.56
CA ILE A 87 6.28 -14.41 -0.51
C ILE A 87 7.74 -14.76 -0.16
N GLY A 88 8.04 -15.00 1.12
CA GLY A 88 9.40 -15.32 1.56
C GLY A 88 10.22 -14.10 1.97
N GLU A 89 9.72 -12.89 1.72
CA GLU A 89 10.46 -11.65 1.94
C GLU A 89 9.88 -10.82 3.09
N LYS A 90 10.73 -10.01 3.72
CA LYS A 90 10.29 -8.97 4.64
C LYS A 90 10.01 -7.69 3.88
N VAL A 91 8.76 -7.22 3.94
CA VAL A 91 8.27 -6.20 3.03
C VAL A 91 7.54 -5.10 3.76
N TYR A 92 7.96 -3.87 3.48
CA TYR A 92 7.18 -2.67 3.73
C TYR A 92 6.54 -2.17 2.45
N THR A 93 5.21 -2.10 2.41
CA THR A 93 4.47 -1.63 1.24
C THR A 93 3.37 -0.67 1.66
N HIS A 94 2.99 0.22 0.74
CA HIS A 94 1.84 1.08 0.95
C HIS A 94 1.08 1.35 -0.35
N PHE A 95 -0.21 1.57 -0.18
CA PHE A 95 -1.15 1.76 -1.27
C PHE A 95 -2.34 2.60 -0.82
N ARG A 96 -3.13 3.01 -1.81
CA ARG A 96 -4.37 3.76 -1.62
C ARG A 96 -5.41 3.36 -2.64
N ILE A 97 -6.65 3.79 -2.44
CA ILE A 97 -7.71 3.65 -3.45
C ILE A 97 -8.18 5.04 -3.85
N GLU A 98 -8.09 5.34 -5.15
CA GLU A 98 -8.60 6.56 -5.79
C GLU A 98 -9.57 6.16 -6.89
N ASP A 99 -10.77 6.75 -6.90
CA ASP A 99 -11.80 6.52 -7.94
C ASP A 99 -12.10 5.04 -8.20
N GLY A 100 -12.05 4.23 -7.13
CA GLY A 100 -12.29 2.79 -7.20
C GLY A 100 -11.10 1.94 -7.65
N VAL A 101 -9.95 2.54 -7.98
CA VAL A 101 -8.73 1.85 -8.42
C VAL A 101 -7.71 1.77 -7.29
N LEU A 102 -7.15 0.58 -7.07
CA LEU A 102 -6.03 0.36 -6.16
C LEU A 102 -4.74 0.93 -6.77
N ILE A 103 -4.12 1.87 -6.09
CA ILE A 103 -2.84 2.48 -6.48
C ILE A 103 -1.75 1.97 -5.53
N ILE A 104 -0.79 1.23 -6.07
CA ILE A 104 0.35 0.70 -5.30
C ILE A 104 1.54 1.64 -5.48
N ASP A 105 2.00 2.24 -4.39
CA ASP A 105 2.95 3.37 -4.41
C ASP A 105 4.41 2.93 -4.20
N SER A 106 4.68 1.92 -3.35
CA SER A 106 6.05 1.41 -3.14
C SER A 106 6.09 0.00 -2.53
N PHE A 107 7.22 -0.68 -2.76
CA PHE A 107 7.71 -1.79 -1.93
C PHE A 107 9.06 -1.40 -1.35
N LYS A 108 9.48 -2.02 -0.24
CA LYS A 108 10.79 -1.82 0.37
C LYS A 108 11.16 -3.00 1.25
N GLU A 109 12.39 -3.49 1.19
CA GLU A 109 12.92 -4.48 2.14
C GLU A 109 13.13 -3.86 3.54
N ILE A 110 12.94 -4.65 4.60
CA ILE A 110 12.97 -4.22 6.01
C ILE A 110 13.63 -5.21 6.95
#